data_AF-A0A7V4F3C6-F1
#
_entry.id   AF-A0A7V4F3C6-F1
#
_cell.length_a   1.000
_cell.length_b   1.000
_cell.length_c   1.000
_cell.angle_alpha   90.00
_cell.angle_beta   90.00
_cell.angle_gamma   90.00
#
_symmetry.space_group_name_H-M   'P 1'
#
loop_
_entity.id
_entity.type
_entity.pdbx_description
1 polymer ?
#
loop_
_entity_poly.entity_id
_entity_poly.type
_entity_poly.pdbx_seq_one_letter_code
_entity_poly.pdbx_strand_id
1 'polypeptide(L)' 'MKKNIVYLAVLMLIMVACREKIDLPLDSTYQRLVVEGGISSDTTSHTVILSKSTDAYGSQSVEYISG' A
#
# COMPACT_ATOMS: atom_id res chain seq x y z
N MET A 1 23.68 -14.80 39.41
CA MET A 1 23.66 -13.35 39.12
C MET A 1 24.09 -13.00 37.69
N LYS A 2 25.17 -13.58 37.13
CA LYS A 2 25.63 -13.29 35.75
C LYS A 2 24.63 -13.67 34.65
N LYS A 3 23.87 -14.76 34.81
CA LYS A 3 22.87 -15.24 33.83
C LYS A 3 21.71 -14.25 33.64
N ASN A 4 21.26 -13.62 34.74
CA ASN A 4 20.21 -12.59 34.71
C ASN A 4 20.69 -11.31 34.02
N ILE A 5 21.97 -10.96 34.18
CA ILE A 5 22.59 -9.83 33.46
C ILE A 5 22.64 -10.10 31.96
N VAL A 6 22.94 -11.34 31.53
CA VAL A 6 22.92 -11.73 30.12
C VAL A 6 21.50 -11.63 29.53
N TYR A 7 20.47 -12.11 30.25
CA TYR A 7 19.09 -11.98 29.80
C TYR A 7 18.65 -10.50 29.67
N LEU A 8 19.10 -9.65 30.59
CA LEU A 8 18.77 -8.22 30.58
C LEU A 8 19.48 -7.48 29.44
N ALA A 9 20.73 -7.86 29.13
CA ALA A 9 21.46 -7.33 27.98
C ALA A 9 20.82 -7.70 26.63
N VAL A 10 20.32 -8.93 26.50
CA VAL A 10 19.63 -9.38 25.27
C VAL A 10 18.30 -8.65 25.08
N LEU A 11 17.54 -8.42 26.15
CA LEU A 11 16.29 -7.66 26.09
C LEU A 11 16.52 -6.21 25.60
N MET A 12 17.61 -5.59 26.06
CA MET A 12 17.97 -4.22 25.69
C MET A 12 18.34 -4.08 24.20
N LEU A 13 18.98 -5.12 23.63
CA LEU A 13 19.42 -5.14 22.23
C LEU A 13 18.24 -5.21 21.25
N ILE A 14 17.14 -5.87 21.64
CA ILE A 14 15.91 -5.96 20.82
C ILE A 14 15.19 -4.61 20.75
N MET A 15 15.29 -3.79 21.79
CA MET A 15 14.63 -2.48 21.86
C MET A 15 15.34 -1.38 21.03
N VAL A 16 16.58 -1.63 20.59
CA VAL A 16 17.39 -0.70 19.76
C VAL A 16 17.23 -0.96 18.26
N ALA A 17 16.31 -1.84 17.85
CA ALA A 17 15.97 -2.05 16.45
C ALA A 17 15.19 -0.84 15.88
N CYS A 18 15.84 0.31 15.78
CA CYS A 18 15.35 1.49 15.07
C CYS A 18 15.28 1.14 13.58
N ARG A 19 14.06 1.09 13.03
CA ARG A 19 13.88 1.08 11.59
C ARG A 19 13.96 2.53 11.11
N GLU A 20 14.96 2.83 10.30
CA GLU A 20 15.00 4.11 9.61
C GLU A 20 13.93 4.15 8.53
N LYS A 21 13.20 5.28 8.47
CA LYS A 21 12.30 5.53 7.36
C LYS A 21 13.15 5.82 6.13
N ILE A 22 13.09 4.94 5.16
CA ILE A 22 13.67 5.13 3.86
C ILE A 22 12.72 6.07 3.09
N ASP A 23 13.12 7.33 2.89
CA ASP A 23 12.38 8.32 2.08
C ASP A 23 13.04 8.40 0.69
N LEU A 24 12.57 7.55 -0.23
CA LEU A 24 12.97 7.65 -1.64
C LEU A 24 12.01 8.61 -2.35
N PRO A 25 12.50 9.68 -3.00
CA PRO A 25 11.69 10.43 -3.94
C PRO A 25 11.38 9.49 -5.11
N LEU A 26 10.13 9.05 -5.18
CA LEU A 26 9.62 8.30 -6.32
C LEU A 26 9.04 9.31 -7.31
N ASP A 27 9.57 9.33 -8.52
CA ASP A 27 8.99 10.13 -9.60
C ASP A 27 7.63 9.54 -9.96
N SER A 28 6.55 10.25 -9.61
CA SER A 28 5.22 9.89 -10.11
C SER A 28 5.07 10.33 -11.55
N THR A 29 4.48 9.46 -12.36
CA THR A 29 4.15 9.78 -13.76
C THR A 29 2.75 10.41 -13.81
N TYR A 30 2.17 10.55 -15.01
CA TYR A 30 0.80 11.03 -15.19
C TYR A 30 -0.25 10.04 -14.66
N GLN A 31 -1.32 10.59 -14.06
CA GLN A 31 -2.53 9.85 -13.69
C GLN A 31 -3.31 9.44 -14.95
N ARG A 32 -3.86 8.22 -14.94
CA ARG A 32 -4.64 7.63 -16.03
C ARG A 32 -6.06 7.36 -15.57
N LEU A 33 -7.03 7.56 -16.48
CA LEU A 33 -8.40 7.07 -16.29
C LEU A 33 -8.41 5.56 -16.56
N VAL A 34 -8.86 4.79 -15.58
CA VAL A 34 -9.07 3.35 -15.66
C VAL A 34 -10.56 3.11 -15.91
N VAL A 35 -10.87 2.38 -16.97
CA VAL A 35 -12.23 2.01 -17.36
C VAL A 35 -12.35 0.50 -17.18
N GLU A 36 -13.14 0.08 -16.20
CA GLU A 36 -13.37 -1.33 -15.89
C GLU A 36 -14.79 -1.72 -16.33
N GLY A 37 -14.88 -2.61 -17.32
CA GLY A 37 -16.15 -3.08 -17.87
C GLY A 37 -16.34 -4.57 -17.61
N GLY A 38 -17.48 -4.93 -17.00
CA GLY A 38 -17.87 -6.32 -16.79
C GLY A 38 -18.99 -6.72 -17.76
N ILE A 39 -18.73 -7.70 -18.63
CA ILE A 39 -19.76 -8.33 -19.47
C ILE A 39 -20.14 -9.66 -18.81
N SER A 40 -21.33 -9.74 -18.21
CA SER A 40 -21.76 -10.90 -17.42
C SER A 40 -22.68 -11.88 -18.17
N SER A 41 -23.61 -11.43 -19.01
CA SER A 41 -24.30 -12.23 -20.05
C SER A 41 -25.23 -11.37 -20.92
N ASP A 42 -25.74 -11.95 -22.00
CA ASP A 42 -26.53 -11.32 -23.10
C ASP A 42 -27.83 -10.61 -22.66
N THR A 43 -28.29 -10.81 -21.41
CA THR A 43 -29.54 -10.22 -20.90
C THR A 43 -29.40 -9.52 -19.54
N THR A 44 -28.18 -9.23 -19.08
CA THR A 44 -27.95 -8.61 -17.74
C THR A 44 -27.36 -7.21 -17.83
N SER A 45 -27.64 -6.40 -16.79
CA SER A 45 -27.15 -5.02 -16.66
C SER A 45 -25.63 -4.98 -16.75
N HIS A 46 -25.11 -4.20 -17.69
CA HIS A 46 -23.67 -3.95 -17.81
C HIS A 46 -23.23 -2.94 -16.75
N THR A 47 -22.06 -3.19 -16.16
CA THR A 47 -21.44 -2.28 -15.18
C THR A 47 -20.16 -1.74 -15.77
N VAL A 48 -20.03 -0.41 -15.75
CA VAL A 48 -18.82 0.31 -16.17
C VAL A 48 -18.36 1.16 -15.00
N ILE A 49 -17.19 0.82 -14.45
CA ILE A 49 -16.60 1.52 -13.32
C ILE A 49 -15.46 2.39 -13.85
N LEU A 50 -15.49 3.67 -13.52
CA LEU A 50 -14.45 4.64 -13.82
C LEU A 50 -13.67 4.95 -12.54
N SER A 51 -12.35 4.78 -12.60
CA SER A 51 -11.45 5.14 -11.50
C SER A 51 -10.18 5.83 -12.00
N LYS A 52 -9.48 6.54 -11.13
CA LYS A 52 -8.16 7.10 -11.44
C LYS A 52 -7.06 6.18 -10.94
N SER A 53 -6.03 5.98 -11.76
CA SER A 53 -4.83 5.25 -11.37
C SER A 53 -4.06 6.04 -10.30
N THR A 54 -3.54 5.32 -9.30
CA THR A 54 -2.64 5.85 -8.27
C THR A 54 -1.28 5.17 -8.36
N ASP A 55 -0.25 5.77 -7.76
CA ASP A 55 1.08 5.19 -7.72
C ASP A 55 1.11 3.93 -6.86
N ALA A 56 1.88 2.92 -7.28
CA ALA A 56 1.96 1.63 -6.59
C ALA A 56 2.48 1.73 -5.14
N TYR A 57 3.29 2.74 -4.85
CA TYR A 57 3.84 3.02 -3.52
C TYR A 57 3.34 4.36 -2.94
N GLY A 58 2.25 4.89 -3.49
CA GLY A 58 1.63 6.12 -3.00
C GLY A 58 0.71 5.86 -1.81
N SER A 59 0.62 6.83 -0.89
CA SER A 59 -0.36 6.83 0.21
C SER A 59 -1.81 7.00 -0.27
N GLN A 60 -2.02 7.27 -1.55
CA GLN A 60 -3.30 7.66 -2.12
C GLN A 60 -4.07 6.41 -2.55
N SER A 61 -5.26 6.20 -1.99
CA SER A 61 -6.18 5.15 -2.45
C SER A 61 -6.72 5.46 -3.85
N VAL A 62 -7.13 4.42 -4.59
CA VAL A 62 -7.81 4.57 -5.88
C VAL A 62 -9.06 5.45 -5.73
N GLU A 63 -9.16 6.50 -6.54
CA GLU A 63 -10.31 7.42 -6.57
C GLU A 63 -11.34 6.91 -7.58
N TYR A 64 -12.53 6.52 -7.09
CA TYR A 64 -13.66 6.15 -7.93
C TYR A 64 -14.42 7.40 -8.40
N ILE A 65 -14.69 7.47 -9.70
CA ILE A 65 -15.36 8.61 -10.34
C ILE A 65 -16.84 8.30 -10.59
N SER A 66 -17.16 7.10 -11.07
CA SER A 66 -18.54 6.67 -11.32
C SER A 66 -18.63 5.16 -11.53
N GLY A 67 -19.80 4.57 -11.29
CA GLY A 67 -20.09 3.15 -11.50
C GLY A 67 -21.58 2.87 -11.39
#